data_AF-A0A7W0DDH2-F1
#
_entry.id   AF-A0A7W0DDH2-F1
#
_cell.length_a   1.000
_cell.length_b   1.000
_cell.length_c   1.000
_cell.angle_alpha   90.00
_cell.angle_beta   90.00
_cell.angle_gamma   90.00
#
_symmetry.space_group_name_H-M   'P 1'
#
loop_
_entity.id
_entity.type
_entity.pdbx_description
1 polymer ?
#
loop_
_entity_poly.entity_id
_entity_poly.type
_entity_poly.pdbx_seq_one_letter_code
_entity_poly.pdbx_strand_id
1 'polypeptide(L)'
;MSERTLKDIQKEVDTYISQFKEGYFSPLAMLARMSEEVGELAREVNHTYGEKPKKSTEADNSIELELGDIMFITICFANSLGIDLTEAHDKIMHKFNTRDAGRWTKINTEIT
;
A
#
# COMPACT_ATOMS: atom_id res chain seq x y z
N MET A 1 20.76 0.30 -9.70
CA MET A 1 20.48 0.55 -8.27
C MET A 1 20.35 -0.82 -7.60
N SER A 2 20.85 -0.99 -6.38
CA SER A 2 20.64 -2.23 -5.63
C SER A 2 19.17 -2.37 -5.24
N GLU A 3 18.67 -3.60 -5.21
CA GLU A 3 17.34 -3.89 -4.64
C GLU A 3 17.27 -3.43 -3.18
N ARG A 4 16.10 -2.94 -2.76
CA ARG A 4 15.84 -2.47 -1.40
C ARG A 4 14.89 -3.43 -0.72
N THR A 5 15.15 -3.78 0.53
CA THR A 5 14.22 -4.61 1.31
C THR A 5 13.06 -3.76 1.82
N LEU A 6 11.94 -4.39 2.19
CA LEU A 6 10.82 -3.69 2.82
C LEU A 6 11.24 -2.96 4.10
N LYS A 7 12.18 -3.55 4.86
CA LYS A 7 12.77 -2.93 6.04
C LYS A 7 13.59 -1.68 5.71
N ASP A 8 14.33 -1.67 4.60
CA ASP A 8 15.06 -0.48 4.13
C ASP A 8 14.10 0.65 3.74
N ILE A 9 12.93 0.31 3.18
CA ILE A 9 11.90 1.29 2.82
C ILE A 9 11.22 1.83 4.09
N GLN A 10 10.83 0.97 5.04
CA GLN A 10 10.27 1.41 6.33
C GLN A 10 11.23 2.36 7.07
N LYS A 11 12.53 2.05 7.07
CA LYS A 11 13.56 2.88 7.70
C LYS A 11 13.77 4.22 6.99
N GLU A 12 13.72 4.25 5.66
CA GLU A 12 13.80 5.51 4.92
C GLU A 12 12.62 6.42 5.26
N VAL A 13 11.40 5.89 5.24
CA VAL A 13 10.21 6.67 5.61
C VAL A 13 10.33 7.17 7.06
N ASP A 14 10.80 6.32 7.98
CA ASP A 14 11.00 6.72 9.37
C ASP A 14 12.04 7.84 9.52
N THR A 15 13.15 7.73 8.80
CA THR A 15 14.19 8.77 8.76
C THR A 15 13.62 10.09 8.20
N TYR A 16 12.81 9.99 7.15
CA TYR A 16 12.15 11.14 6.53
C TYR A 16 11.15 11.80 7.49
N ILE A 17 10.28 11.04 8.15
CA ILE A 17 9.26 11.61 9.04
C ILE A 17 9.89 12.16 10.33
N SER A 18 10.91 11.48 10.87
CA SER A 18 11.56 11.86 12.13
C SER A 18 12.35 13.17 12.05
N GLN A 19 12.53 13.75 10.85
CA GLN A 19 13.15 15.07 10.70
C GLN A 19 12.19 16.21 11.11
N PHE A 20 10.88 15.94 11.14
CA PHE A 20 9.85 16.92 11.47
C PHE A 20 9.50 16.86 12.95
N LYS A 21 9.21 18.03 13.56
CA LYS A 21 8.87 18.11 14.99
C LYS A 21 7.53 17.47 15.31
N GLU A 22 6.63 17.50 14.34
CA GLU A 22 5.28 16.94 14.39
C GLU A 22 5.30 15.41 14.40
N GLY A 23 6.32 14.79 13.78
CA GLY A 23 6.44 13.34 13.66
C GLY A 23 5.27 12.71 12.91
N TYR A 24 4.86 11.51 13.34
CA TYR A 24 3.70 10.82 12.78
C TYR A 24 2.38 11.43 13.25
N PHE A 25 1.37 11.44 12.37
CA PHE A 25 0.00 11.74 12.75
C PHE A 25 -0.59 10.70 13.72
N SER A 26 -1.66 11.08 14.41
CA SER A 26 -2.41 10.14 15.25
C SER A 26 -3.07 9.03 14.41
N PRO A 27 -3.36 7.85 14.98
CA PRO A 27 -3.94 6.72 14.23
C PRO A 27 -5.23 7.05 13.46
N LEU A 28 -6.11 7.89 14.02
CA LEU A 28 -7.33 8.30 13.33
C LEU A 28 -7.05 9.24 12.16
N ALA A 29 -6.08 10.14 12.30
CA ALA A 29 -5.66 11.02 11.20
C ALA A 29 -4.96 10.21 10.10
N MET A 30 -4.13 9.22 10.46
CA MET A 30 -3.52 8.28 9.52
C MET A 30 -4.57 7.50 8.73
N LEU A 31 -5.61 6.99 9.39
CA LEU A 31 -6.71 6.27 8.74
C LEU A 31 -7.51 7.18 7.79
N ALA A 32 -7.76 8.44 8.18
CA ALA A 32 -8.43 9.41 7.33
C ALA A 32 -7.60 9.71 6.06
N ARG A 33 -6.29 9.96 6.23
CA ARG A 33 -5.36 10.15 5.09
C ARG A 33 -5.31 8.91 4.19
N MET A 34 -5.26 7.71 4.75
CA MET A 34 -5.30 6.48 3.95
C MET A 34 -6.59 6.36 3.13
N SER A 35 -7.73 6.81 3.67
CA SER A 35 -9.01 6.80 2.95
C SER A 35 -9.03 7.82 1.80
N GLU A 36 -8.34 8.95 1.96
CA GLU A 36 -8.13 9.96 0.92
C GLU A 36 -7.33 9.37 -0.26
N GLU A 37 -6.17 8.74 0.00
CA GLU A 37 -5.32 8.15 -1.05
C GLU A 37 -6.06 7.01 -1.81
N VAL A 38 -6.91 6.24 -1.12
CA VAL A 38 -7.77 5.24 -1.77
C VAL A 38 -8.79 5.89 -2.70
N GLY A 39 -9.33 7.05 -2.34
CA GLY A 39 -10.23 7.82 -3.20
C GLY A 39 -9.53 8.37 -4.45
N GLU A 40 -8.28 8.80 -4.30
CA GLU A 40 -7.43 9.25 -5.41
C GLU A 40 -7.12 8.10 -6.38
N LEU A 41 -6.67 6.96 -5.85
CA LEU A 41 -6.49 5.73 -6.64
C LEU A 41 -7.78 5.34 -7.39
N ALA A 42 -8.93 5.36 -6.70
CA ALA A 42 -10.20 5.01 -7.32
C ALA A 42 -10.55 5.95 -8.49
N ARG A 43 -10.22 7.24 -8.37
CA ARG A 43 -10.40 8.22 -9.44
C ARG A 43 -9.54 7.88 -10.65
N GLU A 44 -8.25 7.61 -10.47
CA GLU A 44 -7.34 7.31 -11.58
C GLU A 44 -7.63 5.94 -12.23
N VAL A 45 -8.07 4.95 -11.46
CA VAL A 45 -8.58 3.67 -11.99
C VAL A 45 -9.82 3.91 -12.85
N ASN A 46 -10.77 4.72 -12.39
CA ASN A 46 -11.97 5.03 -13.16
C ASN A 46 -11.68 5.85 -14.42
N HIS A 47 -10.66 6.72 -14.38
CA HIS A 47 -10.16 7.43 -15.55
C HIS A 47 -9.53 6.52 -16.60
N THR A 48 -8.84 5.46 -16.17
CA THR A 48 -8.07 4.58 -17.07
C THR A 48 -8.91 3.40 -17.59
N TYR A 49 -9.72 2.80 -16.72
CA TYR A 49 -10.43 1.55 -16.99
C TYR A 49 -11.96 1.67 -16.86
N GLY A 50 -12.45 2.83 -16.43
CA GLY A 50 -13.87 3.08 -16.20
C GLY A 50 -14.51 3.97 -17.26
N GLU A 51 -15.70 4.46 -16.94
CA GLU A 51 -16.57 5.17 -17.87
C GLU A 51 -16.35 6.69 -17.88
N LYS A 52 -15.54 7.20 -16.95
CA LYS A 52 -15.33 8.64 -16.77
C LYS A 52 -13.95 9.03 -17.32
N PRO A 53 -13.85 9.61 -18.53
CA PRO A 53 -12.55 10.02 -19.07
C PRO A 53 -11.94 11.18 -18.27
N LYS A 54 -10.61 11.16 -18.12
CA LYS A 54 -9.83 12.22 -17.49
C LYS A 54 -9.97 13.53 -18.27
N LYS A 55 -10.20 14.64 -17.58
CA LYS A 55 -10.24 15.97 -18.22
C LYS A 55 -8.82 16.49 -18.43
N SER A 56 -8.60 17.23 -19.52
CA SER A 56 -7.30 17.87 -19.79
C SER A 56 -6.90 18.94 -18.76
N THR A 57 -7.83 19.37 -17.92
CA THR A 57 -7.60 20.32 -16.82
C THR A 57 -7.26 19.64 -15.50
N GLU A 58 -7.42 18.32 -15.40
CA GLU A 58 -7.04 17.57 -14.20
C GLU A 58 -5.52 17.39 -14.16
N ALA A 59 -4.95 17.38 -12.95
CA ALA A 59 -3.52 17.21 -12.75
C ALA A 59 -3.04 15.88 -13.36
N ASP A 60 -1.82 15.88 -13.86
CA ASP A 60 -1.20 14.66 -14.32
C ASP A 60 -0.91 13.78 -13.10
N ASN A 61 -1.59 12.64 -13.05
CA ASN A 61 -1.46 11.65 -12.00
C ASN A 61 -1.68 10.27 -12.61
N SER A 62 -1.19 9.23 -11.96
CA SER A 62 -1.21 7.87 -12.49
C SER A 62 -1.53 6.86 -11.39
N ILE A 63 -2.09 5.72 -11.79
CA ILE A 63 -2.34 4.60 -10.87
C ILE A 63 -1.06 4.19 -10.13
N GLU A 64 0.11 4.28 -10.77
CA GLU A 64 1.40 3.99 -10.15
C GLU A 64 1.70 4.94 -8.98
N LEU A 65 1.49 6.25 -9.16
CA LEU A 65 1.73 7.24 -8.10
C LEU A 65 0.74 7.06 -6.94
N GLU A 66 -0.54 6.84 -7.24
CA GLU A 66 -1.57 6.64 -6.20
C GLU A 66 -1.34 5.35 -5.40
N LEU A 67 -0.84 4.28 -6.05
CA LEU A 67 -0.39 3.08 -5.34
C LEU A 67 0.84 3.37 -4.46
N GLY A 68 1.73 4.25 -4.93
CA GLY A 68 2.86 4.77 -4.16
C GLY A 68 2.43 5.53 -2.90
N ASP A 69 1.42 6.39 -3.01
CA ASP A 69 0.87 7.15 -1.88
C ASP A 69 0.19 6.24 -0.85
N ILE A 70 -0.56 5.22 -1.31
CA ILE A 70 -1.11 4.18 -0.43
C ILE A 70 0.00 3.38 0.27
N MET A 71 1.07 3.04 -0.45
CA MET A 71 2.21 2.35 0.15
C MET A 71 2.88 3.23 1.21
N PHE A 72 3.10 4.51 0.91
CA PHE A 72 3.71 5.47 1.82
C PHE A 72 2.89 5.67 3.10
N ILE A 73 1.58 5.89 2.99
CA ILE A 73 0.70 6.07 4.15
C ILE A 73 0.59 4.79 4.98
N THR A 74 0.60 3.61 4.34
CA THR A 74 0.65 2.31 5.02
C THR A 74 1.92 2.15 5.85
N ILE A 75 3.08 2.52 5.28
CA ILE A 75 4.37 2.48 5.98
C ILE A 75 4.39 3.47 7.15
N CYS A 76 3.93 4.71 6.93
CA CYS A 76 3.82 5.70 8.01
C CYS A 76 2.96 5.15 9.16
N PHE A 77 1.83 4.54 8.84
CA PHE A 77 0.93 3.98 9.84
C PHE A 77 1.60 2.83 10.61
N ALA A 78 2.23 1.90 9.90
CA ALA A 78 2.97 0.79 10.51
C ALA A 78 4.09 1.28 11.44
N ASN A 79 4.93 2.21 10.96
CA ASN A 79 6.02 2.76 11.75
C ASN A 79 5.51 3.48 13.01
N SER A 80 4.44 4.28 12.90
CA SER A 80 3.84 4.99 14.05
C SER A 80 3.37 4.06 15.18
N LEU A 81 3.04 2.80 14.85
CA LEU A 81 2.59 1.77 15.79
C LEU A 81 3.68 0.75 16.14
N GLY A 82 4.90 0.91 15.61
CA GLY A 82 6.00 -0.03 15.81
C GLY A 82 5.78 -1.40 15.14
N ILE A 83 5.06 -1.43 14.02
CA ILE A 83 4.75 -2.66 13.28
C ILE A 83 5.83 -2.91 12.21
N ASP A 84 6.43 -4.11 12.24
CA ASP A 84 7.26 -4.61 11.13
C ASP A 84 6.36 -5.19 10.03
N LEU A 85 6.35 -4.56 8.85
CA LEU A 85 5.52 -4.98 7.73
C LEU A 85 6.02 -6.28 7.10
N THR A 86 7.30 -6.62 7.25
CA THR A 86 7.85 -7.91 6.81
C THR A 86 7.23 -9.03 7.63
N GLU A 87 7.20 -8.87 8.96
CA GLU A 87 6.54 -9.86 9.83
C GLU A 87 5.03 -9.94 9.59
N ALA A 88 4.38 -8.79 9.36
CA ALA A 88 2.95 -8.76 9.05
C ALA A 88 2.63 -9.50 7.75
N HIS A 89 3.45 -9.28 6.71
CA HIS A 89 3.37 -10.01 5.45
C HIS A 89 3.54 -11.52 5.65
N ASP A 90 4.57 -11.95 6.38
CA ASP A 90 4.86 -13.37 6.60
C ASP A 90 3.71 -14.08 7.32
N LYS A 91 3.10 -13.42 8.32
CA LYS A 91 1.91 -13.93 9.03
C LYS A 91 0.71 -14.11 8.09
N ILE A 92 0.48 -13.15 7.19
CA ILE A 92 -0.61 -13.22 6.21
C ILE A 92 -0.36 -14.33 5.18
N MET A 93 0.86 -14.44 4.65
CA MET A 93 1.20 -15.48 3.69
C MET A 93 1.16 -16.87 4.30
N HIS A 94 1.61 -17.03 5.56
CA HIS A 94 1.45 -18.28 6.28
C HIS A 94 -0.03 -18.69 6.40
N LYS A 95 -0.91 -17.74 6.74
CA LYS A 95 -2.36 -17.97 6.81
C LYS A 95 -2.95 -18.41 5.46
N PHE A 96 -2.54 -17.81 4.35
CA PHE A 96 -3.00 -18.22 3.03
C PHE A 96 -2.49 -19.60 2.62
N ASN A 97 -1.23 -19.91 2.92
CA ASN A 97 -0.60 -21.17 2.54
C ASN A 97 -1.01 -22.38 3.40
N THR A 98 -1.61 -22.15 4.57
CA THR A 98 -2.01 -23.22 5.50
C THR A 98 -3.53 -23.30 5.65
N ARG A 99 -4.13 -22.30 6.28
CA ARG A 99 -5.54 -22.26 6.63
C ARG A 99 -6.44 -22.16 5.41
N ASP A 100 -6.03 -21.36 4.42
CA ASP A 100 -6.82 -21.12 3.20
C ASP A 100 -6.24 -21.90 1.99
N ALA A 101 -5.39 -22.92 2.22
CA ALA A 101 -4.62 -23.62 1.18
C ALA A 101 -5.46 -24.31 0.09
N GLY A 102 -6.70 -24.71 0.44
CA GLY A 102 -7.67 -25.32 -0.47
C GLY A 102 -8.80 -24.37 -0.89
N ARG A 103 -8.72 -23.08 -0.55
CA ARG A 103 -9.81 -22.12 -0.80
C ARG A 103 -9.94 -21.73 -2.27
N TRP A 104 -8.85 -21.80 -3.02
CA TRP A 104 -8.79 -21.37 -4.42
C TRP A 104 -8.17 -22.45 -5.31
N THR A 105 -8.73 -22.61 -6.51
CA THR A 105 -8.23 -23.56 -7.51
C THR A 105 -6.85 -23.13 -8.00
N LYS A 106 -5.86 -24.00 -7.86
CA LYS A 106 -4.51 -23.75 -8.40
C LYS A 106 -4.53 -23.97 -9.90
N ILE A 107 -3.92 -23.04 -10.64
CA ILE A 107 -3.69 -23.21 -12.08
C ILE A 107 -2.91 -24.53 -12.28
N ASN A 108 -3.39 -25.41 -13.15
CA ASN A 108 -2.85 -26.75 -13.47
C ASN A 108 -3.10 -27.88 -12.45
N THR A 109 -4.19 -27.84 -11.68
CA THR A 109 -4.61 -29.01 -10.87
C THR A 109 -5.52 -30.01 -11.59
N GLU A 110 -5.98 -29.71 -12.81
CA GLU A 110 -6.64 -30.65 -13.72
C GLU A 110 -5.64 -31.25 -14.71
N ILE A 111 -4.73 -32.11 -14.23
CA ILE A 111 -4.02 -33.07 -15.10
C ILE A 111 -3.94 -34.39 -14.36
N THR A 112 -5.02 -35.18 -14.39
CA THR A 112 -4.96 -36.64 -14.53
C THR A 112 -6.32 -37.17 -14.96
#